data_AF-A0A4U8VZ53-F1
#
_entry.id   AF-A0A4U8VZ53-F1
#
_cell.length_a   1.000
_cell.length_b   1.000
_cell.length_c   1.000
_cell.angle_alpha   90.00
_cell.angle_beta   90.00
_cell.angle_gamma   90.00
#
_symmetry.space_group_name_H-M   'P 1'
#
loop_
_entity.id
_entity.type
_entity.pdbx_description
1 polymer ?
#
loop_
_entity_poly.entity_id
_entity_poly.type
_entity_poly.pdbx_seq_one_letter_code
_entity_poly.pdbx_strand_id
1 'polypeptide(L)' 'MFGNSGLEYRIGRIERKIDLIMKHLGIEDAEGAISYAEVDALLAQGKTIQAIKVYRGLHPEAGLAEAKAAVEARGGREH' A
#
# COMPACT_ATOMS: atom_id res chain seq x y z
N MET A 1 -28.90 -10.70 15.28
CA MET A 1 -27.99 -10.28 14.20
C MET A 1 -28.57 -9.05 13.52
N PHE A 2 -28.16 -7.85 13.92
CA PHE A 2 -28.39 -6.63 13.13
C PHE A 2 -27.02 -6.00 12.92
N GLY A 3 -26.20 -6.72 12.16
CA GLY A 3 -24.80 -6.39 11.95
C GLY A 3 -24.66 -5.47 10.75
N ASN A 4 -23.95 -4.35 10.94
CA ASN A 4 -23.17 -3.60 9.97
C ASN A 4 -23.76 -3.18 8.60
N SER A 5 -24.98 -3.59 8.21
CA SER A 5 -25.47 -3.47 6.83
C SER A 5 -25.62 -2.02 6.35
N GLY A 6 -25.92 -1.10 7.27
CA GLY A 6 -25.96 0.33 6.96
C GLY A 6 -24.57 0.93 6.71
N LEU A 7 -23.54 0.40 7.38
CA LEU A 7 -22.15 0.82 7.19
C LEU A 7 -21.60 0.22 5.89
N GLU A 8 -21.90 -1.05 5.59
CA GLU A 8 -21.53 -1.70 4.33
C GLU A 8 -22.13 -0.97 3.12
N TYR A 9 -23.41 -0.56 3.20
CA TYR A 9 -24.04 0.24 2.15
C TYR A 9 -23.38 1.62 1.97
N ARG A 10 -22.99 2.26 3.08
CA ARG A 10 -22.30 3.56 3.04
C ARG A 10 -20.89 3.42 2.44
N ILE A 11 -20.17 2.36 2.78
CA ILE A 11 -18.85 2.04 2.22
C ILE A 11 -18.97 1.82 0.71
N GLY A 12 -19.87 0.96 0.26
CA GLY A 12 -20.06 0.71 -1.18
C GLY A 12 -20.46 1.96 -1.97
N ARG A 13 -21.24 2.86 -1.36
CA ARG A 13 -21.57 4.15 -1.98
C ARG A 13 -20.36 5.08 -2.08
N ILE A 14 -19.45 5.03 -1.10
CA ILE A 14 -18.21 5.82 -1.11
C ILE A 14 -17.25 5.26 -2.17
N GLU A 15 -17.05 3.95 -2.24
CA GLU A 15 -16.21 3.29 -3.24
C GLU A 15 -16.62 3.67 -4.66
N ARG A 16 -17.92 3.61 -4.98
CA ARG A 16 -18.43 4.05 -6.29
C ARG A 16 -18.16 5.52 -6.60
N LYS A 17 -18.22 6.41 -5.60
CA LYS A 17 -17.93 7.82 -5.82
C LYS A 17 -16.46 8.06 -6.08
N ILE A 18 -15.58 7.31 -5.41
CA ILE A 18 -14.14 7.39 -5.60
C ILE A 18 -13.78 6.93 -7.02
N ASP A 19 -14.32 5.79 -7.47
CA ASP A 19 -14.14 5.30 -8.85
C ASP A 19 -14.53 6.35 -9.90
N LEU A 20 -15.69 7.00 -9.72
CA LEU A 20 -16.15 8.06 -10.61
C LEU A 20 -15.23 9.29 -10.61
N ILE A 21 -14.68 9.67 -9.45
CA ILE A 21 -13.74 10.79 -9.34
C ILE A 21 -12.40 10.43 -10.00
N MET A 22 -11.87 9.24 -9.74
CA MET A 22 -10.62 8.75 -10.35
C MET A 22 -10.75 8.74 -11.88
N LYS A 23 -11.86 8.20 -12.39
CA LYS A 23 -12.18 8.22 -13.82
C LYS A 23 -12.30 9.64 -14.39
N HIS A 24 -12.95 10.56 -13.68
CA HIS A 24 -13.09 11.95 -14.14
C HIS A 24 -11.74 12.68 -14.18
N LEU A 25 -10.85 12.37 -13.25
CA LEU A 25 -9.50 12.94 -13.17
C LEU A 25 -8.49 12.26 -14.12
N GLY A 26 -8.91 11.23 -14.86
CA GLY A 26 -8.00 10.45 -15.71
C GLY A 26 -6.94 9.69 -14.91
N ILE A 27 -7.20 9.44 -13.63
CA ILE A 27 -6.36 8.60 -12.79
C ILE A 27 -6.74 7.17 -13.17
N GLU A 28 -5.82 6.51 -13.89
CA GLU A 28 -5.87 5.08 -14.04
C GLU A 28 -5.81 4.50 -12.62
N ASP A 29 -6.87 3.79 -12.21
CA ASP A 29 -6.81 2.95 -11.01
C ASP A 29 -5.77 1.89 -11.32
N ALA A 30 -4.50 2.21 -10.99
CA ALA A 30 -3.43 1.26 -10.98
C ALA A 30 -3.79 0.32 -9.83
N GLU A 31 -4.63 -0.68 -10.13
CA GLU A 31 -5.06 -1.72 -9.21
C GLU A 31 -3.90 -2.08 -8.27
N GLY A 32 -3.97 -1.58 -7.04
CA GLY A 32 -3.54 -2.24 -5.80
C GLY A 32 -2.22 -3.02 -5.76
N ALA A 33 -1.24 -2.78 -6.63
CA ALA A 33 0.04 -3.46 -6.56
C ALA A 33 1.16 -2.53 -7.06
N ILE A 34 1.46 -1.49 -6.28
CA ILE A 34 2.89 -1.28 -5.98
C ILE A 34 3.35 -2.62 -5.42
N SER A 35 3.91 -3.48 -6.27
CA SER A 35 4.27 -4.83 -5.89
C SER A 35 5.46 -4.74 -4.96
N TYR A 36 5.17 -4.85 -3.67
CA TYR A 36 6.20 -4.94 -2.65
C TYR A 36 6.85 -6.33 -2.61
N ALA A 37 6.46 -7.25 -3.51
CA ALA A 37 7.02 -8.60 -3.58
C ALA A 37 8.55 -8.60 -3.66
N GLU A 38 9.15 -7.61 -4.33
CA GLU A 38 10.60 -7.45 -4.35
C GLU A 38 11.16 -6.97 -3.00
N VAL A 39 10.47 -6.04 -2.33
CA VAL A 39 10.82 -5.58 -0.97
C VAL A 39 10.72 -6.73 0.04
N ASP A 40 9.65 -7.52 -0.03
CA ASP A 40 9.41 -8.67 0.85
C ASP A 40 10.41 -9.81 0.57
N ALA A 41 10.73 -10.08 -0.70
CA ALA A 41 11.78 -11.05 -1.06
C ALA A 41 13.17 -10.62 -0.58
N LEU A 42 13.48 -9.32 -0.61
CA LEU A 42 14.73 -8.77 -0.08
C LEU A 42 14.77 -8.82 1.44
N LEU A 43 13.64 -8.59 2.11
CA LEU A 43 13.49 -8.74 3.56
C LEU A 43 13.68 -10.19 4.00
N ALA A 44 13.07 -11.16 3.31
CA ALA A 44 13.24 -12.59 3.58
C ALA A 44 14.70 -13.07 3.42
N GLN A 45 15.47 -12.39 2.57
CA GLN A 45 16.91 -12.64 2.38
C GLN A 45 17.81 -11.88 3.38
N GLY A 46 17.24 -11.12 4.33
CA GLY A 46 17.99 -10.26 5.27
C GLY A 46 18.65 -9.04 4.62
N LYS A 47 18.26 -8.67 3.39
CA LYS A 47 18.84 -7.57 2.60
C LYS A 47 18.11 -6.24 2.83
N THR A 48 18.04 -5.78 4.07
CA THR A 48 17.26 -4.60 4.49
C THR A 48 17.63 -3.31 3.75
N ILE A 49 18.93 -3.08 3.48
CA ILE A 49 19.38 -1.87 2.76
C ILE A 49 18.86 -1.85 1.32
N GLN A 50 18.81 -3.01 0.65
CA GLN A 50 18.29 -3.12 -0.71
C GLN A 50 16.77 -2.94 -0.72
N ALA A 51 16.06 -3.50 0.26
CA ALA A 51 14.63 -3.31 0.44
C ALA A 51 14.25 -1.83 0.61
N ILE A 52 15.02 -1.07 1.41
CA ILE A 52 14.84 0.39 1.59
C ILE A 52 15.08 1.14 0.28
N LYS A 53 16.08 0.73 -0.51
CA LYS A 53 16.38 1.35 -1.80
C LYS A 53 15.23 1.15 -2.80
N VAL A 54 14.70 -0.07 -2.89
CA VAL A 54 13.54 -0.39 -3.73
C VAL A 54 12.31 0.39 -3.26
N TYR A 55 12.05 0.42 -1.95
CA TYR A 55 10.92 1.17 -1.37
C TYR A 55 10.96 2.67 -1.72
N ARG A 56 12.13 3.31 -1.66
CA ARG A 56 12.30 4.72 -2.07
C ARG A 56 12.18 4.94 -3.57
N GLY A 57 12.45 3.92 -4.39
CA GLY A 57 12.19 3.97 -5.83
C GLY A 57 10.69 3.94 -6.15
N LEU A 58 9.92 3.22 -5.33
CA LEU A 58 8.46 3.18 -5.41
C LEU A 58 7.80 4.43 -4.79
N HIS A 59 8.44 5.02 -3.78
CA HIS A 59 7.97 6.19 -3.05
C HIS A 59 9.04 7.31 -3.06
N PRO A 60 9.12 8.12 -4.14
CA PRO A 60 10.12 9.18 -4.26
C PRO A 60 9.95 10.30 -3.21
N GLU A 61 8.76 10.43 -2.63
CA GLU A 61 8.46 11.35 -1.52
C GLU A 61 8.92 10.85 -0.15
N ALA A 62 9.19 9.55 -0.01
CA ALA A 62 9.61 8.97 1.27
C ALA A 62 11.08 9.31 1.59
N GLY A 63 11.28 9.98 2.71
CA GLY A 63 12.61 10.17 3.30
C GLY A 63 13.26 8.85 3.72
N LEU A 64 14.58 8.84 3.94
CA LEU A 64 15.31 7.63 4.35
C LEU A 64 14.76 7.03 5.66
N ALA A 65 14.40 7.88 6.61
CA ALA A 65 13.84 7.48 7.89
C ALA A 65 12.46 6.81 7.72
N GLU A 66 11.59 7.39 6.89
CA GLU A 66 10.26 6.82 6.61
C GLU A 66 10.34 5.50 5.84
N ALA A 67 11.24 5.41 4.85
CA ALA A 67 11.47 4.18 4.11
C ALA A 67 12.00 3.05 5.01
N LYS A 68 12.90 3.36 5.94
CA LYS A 68 13.38 2.39 6.94
C LYS A 68 12.25 1.90 7.82
N ALA A 69 11.44 2.83 8.36
CA ALA A 69 10.31 2.50 9.23
C ALA A 69 9.26 1.63 8.52
N ALA A 70 8.95 1.93 7.25
CA ALA A 70 8.00 1.15 6.46
C ALA A 70 8.51 -0.26 6.15
N VAL A 71 9.80 -0.41 5.88
CA VAL A 71 10.45 -1.71 5.62
C VAL A 71 10.56 -2.53 6.91
N GLU A 72 10.92 -1.92 8.04
CA GLU A 72 10.93 -2.58 9.35
C GLU A 72 9.54 -3.02 9.80
N ALA A 73 8.51 -2.18 9.58
CA ALA A 73 7.12 -2.53 9.87
C ALA A 73 6.58 -3.69 9.02
N ARG A 74 7.22 -4.00 7.87
CA ARG A 74 6.91 -5.18 7.05
C ARG A 74 7.62 -6.43 7.56
N GLY A 75 8.93 -6.34 7.80
CA GLY A 75 9.70 -7.48 8.35
C GLY A 75 9.28 -7.91 9.76
N GLY A 76 8.66 -7.02 10.54
CA GLY A 76 8.16 -7.32 11.88
C GLY A 76 6.80 -8.05 11.94
N ARG A 77 6.08 -8.23 10.82
CA ARG A 77 4.79 -8.96 10.79
C ARG A 77 4.91 -10.46 10.54
N GLU A 78 6.12 -10.96 10.30
CA GLU A 78 6.38 -12.37 9.93
C GLU A 78 7.10 -13.16 11.02
N HIS A 79 6.90 -12.79 12.30
CA HIS A 79 7.51 -13.48 13.44
C HIS A 79 6.50 -13.89 14.52
#